data_AF-A0A5N7MRK8-F1
#
_entry.id   AF-A0A5N7MRK8-F1
#
_cell.length_a   1.000
_cell.length_b   1.000
_cell.length_c   1.000
_cell.angle_alpha   90.00
_cell.angle_beta   90.00
_cell.angle_gamma   90.00
#
_symmetry.space_group_name_H-M   'P 1'
#
loop_
_entity.id
_entity.type
_entity.pdbx_description
1 polymer ?
#
loop_
_entity_poly.entity_id
_entity_poly.type
_entity_poly.pdbx_seq_one_letter_code
_entity_poly.pdbx_strand_id
1 'polypeptide(L)'
;MGERLVMQESLFYEFQLEDHVPSDHLLRRMVDFSYNPEADTYTYTEGKTLTTSGTVVNAGTTRLYRGSTFDCGPCPLKEQCCPNTPARKIPRSIYEHAREVVRSLRGTPAFERSRQGRKRIEMLFAHLKRILKMGRLRLCGPCGAQDEFLLAATAQNLRKLAKLVTSPGPQMIQEA
;
A
#
# COMPACT_ATOMS: atom_id res chain seq x y z
N MET A 1 10.88 8.88 -38.49
CA MET A 1 11.13 9.15 -37.06
C MET A 1 9.91 8.69 -36.29
N GLY A 2 9.99 7.57 -35.59
CA GLY A 2 8.93 7.09 -34.70
C GLY A 2 9.60 6.70 -33.39
N GLU A 3 9.28 7.41 -32.33
CA GLU A 3 9.83 7.13 -31.00
C GLU A 3 9.39 5.76 -30.55
N ARG A 4 10.35 4.82 -30.50
CA ARG A 4 10.14 3.46 -30.04
C ARG A 4 10.14 3.49 -28.51
N LEU A 5 9.00 3.84 -27.93
CA LEU A 5 8.70 3.60 -26.52
C LEU A 5 8.74 2.08 -26.30
N VAL A 6 9.91 1.57 -25.91
CA VAL A 6 10.04 0.20 -25.42
C VAL A 6 9.11 0.11 -24.23
N MET A 7 7.98 -0.57 -24.40
CA MET A 7 6.98 -0.82 -23.37
C MET A 7 7.62 -1.67 -22.27
N GLN A 8 8.29 -0.99 -21.35
CA GLN A 8 8.77 -1.55 -20.09
C GLN A 8 7.59 -1.82 -19.12
N GLU A 9 6.36 -1.62 -19.59
CA GLU A 9 5.11 -1.78 -18.86
C GLU A 9 4.74 -3.26 -18.60
N SER A 10 5.23 -4.20 -19.42
CA SER A 10 4.91 -5.63 -19.30
C SER A 10 5.54 -6.34 -18.09
N LEU A 11 6.40 -5.64 -17.32
CA LEU A 11 7.03 -6.17 -16.11
C LEU A 11 6.36 -5.69 -14.81
N PHE A 12 5.30 -4.89 -14.90
CA PHE A 12 4.65 -4.33 -13.73
C PHE A 12 3.28 -4.97 -13.53
N TYR A 13 3.18 -5.91 -12.58
CA TYR A 13 1.90 -6.34 -12.05
C TYR A 13 1.11 -5.11 -11.58
N GLU A 14 0.08 -4.74 -12.32
CA GLU A 14 -0.97 -3.86 -11.88
C GLU A 14 -1.82 -4.62 -10.85
N PHE A 15 -1.28 -4.74 -9.64
CA PHE A 15 -2.07 -5.23 -8.53
C PHE A 15 -2.90 -4.05 -8.00
N GLN A 16 -4.19 -4.06 -8.35
CA GLN A 16 -5.21 -3.26 -7.68
C GLN A 16 -5.92 -4.21 -6.72
N LEU A 17 -5.87 -3.91 -5.42
CA LEU A 17 -6.47 -4.78 -4.40
C LEU A 17 -7.99 -4.93 -4.65
N GLU A 18 -8.64 -3.90 -5.17
CA GLU A 18 -10.07 -3.91 -5.54
C GLU A 18 -10.38 -4.88 -6.67
N ASP A 19 -9.49 -5.09 -7.63
CA ASP A 19 -9.78 -5.97 -8.78
C ASP A 19 -9.71 -7.45 -8.41
N HIS A 20 -9.12 -7.79 -7.26
CA HIS A 20 -8.88 -9.18 -6.83
C HIS A 20 -9.56 -9.51 -5.49
N VAL A 21 -10.15 -8.51 -4.83
CA VAL A 21 -11.00 -8.72 -3.66
C VAL A 21 -12.44 -8.71 -4.17
N PRO A 22 -13.08 -9.89 -4.31
CA PRO A 22 -14.42 -9.99 -4.88
C PRO A 22 -15.44 -9.22 -4.03
N SER A 23 -16.53 -8.79 -4.64
CA SER A 23 -17.54 -7.89 -4.06
C SER A 23 -18.12 -8.40 -2.73
N ASP A 24 -18.14 -9.72 -2.55
CA ASP A 24 -18.63 -10.46 -1.39
C ASP A 24 -17.54 -10.79 -0.34
N HIS A 25 -16.28 -10.43 -0.60
CA HIS A 25 -15.16 -10.72 0.29
C HIS A 25 -15.34 -10.05 1.66
N LEU A 26 -14.93 -10.73 2.73
CA LEU A 26 -15.06 -10.27 4.13
C LEU A 26 -14.47 -8.86 4.40
N LEU A 27 -13.51 -8.42 3.59
CA LEU A 27 -12.93 -7.07 3.65
C LEU A 27 -13.87 -5.97 3.10
N ARG A 28 -14.78 -6.30 2.20
CA ARG A 28 -15.82 -5.41 1.64
C ARG A 28 -17.16 -5.55 2.35
N ARG A 29 -17.43 -6.71 2.95
CA ARG A 29 -18.70 -7.03 3.64
C ARG A 29 -18.83 -6.41 5.03
N MET A 30 -18.13 -5.30 5.28
CA MET A 30 -18.34 -4.49 6.47
C MET A 30 -19.51 -3.55 6.23
N VAL A 31 -20.30 -3.31 7.27
CA VAL A 31 -21.24 -2.18 7.31
C VAL A 31 -20.49 -0.93 6.87
N ASP A 32 -20.99 -0.20 5.87
CA ASP A 32 -20.35 1.02 5.38
C ASP A 32 -20.26 2.04 6.53
N PHE A 33 -19.05 2.28 7.01
CA PHE A 33 -18.77 3.30 8.01
C PHE A 33 -18.32 4.57 7.30
N SER A 34 -19.09 5.65 7.42
CA SER A 34 -18.73 6.96 6.89
C SER A 34 -18.18 7.84 8.01
N TYR A 35 -17.04 8.50 7.78
CA TYR A 35 -16.43 9.40 8.75
C TYR A 35 -16.94 10.82 8.55
N ASN A 36 -17.47 11.43 9.62
CA ASN A 36 -17.80 12.84 9.67
C ASN A 36 -16.65 13.62 10.35
N PRO A 37 -15.91 14.48 9.61
CA PRO A 37 -14.79 15.25 10.16
C PRO A 37 -15.24 16.36 11.11
N GLU A 38 -16.45 16.91 10.96
CA GLU A 38 -16.94 18.00 11.82
C GLU A 38 -17.27 17.52 13.23
N ALA A 39 -17.92 16.36 13.32
CA ALA A 39 -18.31 15.77 14.59
C ALA A 39 -17.24 14.84 15.18
N ASP A 40 -16.15 14.56 14.44
CA ASP A 40 -15.18 13.49 14.74
C ASP A 40 -15.86 12.17 15.13
N THR A 41 -16.78 11.71 14.29
CA THR A 41 -17.55 10.46 14.51
C THR A 41 -17.62 9.62 13.26
N TYR A 42 -17.79 8.31 13.44
CA TYR A 42 -18.17 7.41 12.35
C TYR A 42 -19.66 7.14 12.42
N THR A 43 -20.35 7.24 11.29
CA THR A 43 -21.75 6.85 11.12
C THR A 43 -21.82 5.51 10.40
N TYR A 44 -22.81 4.69 10.73
CA TYR A 44 -23.14 3.46 9.98
C TYR A 44 -24.62 3.41 9.63
N THR A 45 -25.03 2.42 8.85
CA THR A 45 -26.30 2.32 8.09
C THR A 45 -27.61 2.51 8.89
N GLU A 46 -27.56 2.64 10.21
CA GLU A 46 -28.72 2.93 11.07
C GLU A 46 -28.67 4.32 11.73
N GLY A 47 -27.83 5.25 11.25
CA GLY A 47 -27.67 6.59 11.82
C GLY A 47 -27.00 6.62 13.20
N LYS A 48 -26.62 5.45 13.72
CA LYS A 48 -25.86 5.31 14.96
C LYS A 48 -24.41 5.72 14.75
N THR A 49 -23.84 6.36 15.77
CA THR A 49 -22.50 6.95 15.71
C THR A 49 -21.51 6.21 16.60
N LEU A 50 -20.28 6.02 16.12
CA LEU A 50 -19.14 5.61 16.91
C LEU A 50 -18.35 6.86 17.31
N THR A 51 -18.14 7.03 18.61
CA THR A 51 -17.39 8.15 19.19
C THR A 51 -16.01 7.68 19.65
N THR A 52 -15.13 8.63 19.94
CA THR A 52 -13.80 8.35 20.49
C THR A 52 -13.62 9.05 21.84
N SER A 53 -12.81 8.47 22.72
CA SER A 53 -12.33 9.15 23.93
C SER A 53 -11.17 10.12 23.65
N GLY A 54 -10.72 10.23 22.39
CA GLY A 54 -9.57 11.03 21.98
C GLY A 54 -8.21 10.41 22.33
N THR A 55 -8.20 9.32 23.10
CA THR A 55 -6.96 8.65 23.51
C THR A 55 -6.28 7.96 22.33
N VAL A 56 -5.01 8.29 22.11
CA VAL A 56 -4.21 7.70 21.03
C VAL A 56 -3.43 6.50 21.58
N VAL A 57 -3.64 5.34 20.95
CA VAL A 57 -2.97 4.07 21.24
C VAL A 57 -1.91 3.76 20.18
N ASN A 58 -1.17 2.65 20.36
CA ASN A 58 -0.12 2.19 19.44
C ASN A 58 0.96 3.25 19.22
N ALA A 59 1.70 3.58 20.28
CA ALA A 59 2.76 4.59 20.26
C ALA A 59 2.31 5.95 19.72
N GLY A 60 1.08 6.36 20.02
CA GLY A 60 0.57 7.69 19.65
C GLY A 60 0.18 7.85 18.18
N THR A 61 -0.12 6.75 17.47
CA THR A 61 -0.44 6.80 16.02
C THR A 61 -1.88 6.51 15.66
N THR A 62 -2.64 5.88 16.57
CA THR A 62 -3.97 5.33 16.27
C THR A 62 -5.00 5.80 17.29
N ARG A 63 -6.09 6.41 16.82
CA ARG A 63 -7.29 6.69 17.62
C ARG A 63 -8.29 5.55 17.48
N LEU A 64 -8.96 5.21 18.57
CA LEU A 64 -10.00 4.16 18.58
C LEU A 64 -11.38 4.79 18.68
N TYR A 65 -12.22 4.50 17.69
CA TYR A 65 -13.64 4.81 17.71
C TYR A 65 -14.37 3.57 18.18
N ARG A 66 -15.24 3.72 19.19
CA ARG A 66 -15.92 2.61 19.84
C ARG A 66 -17.42 2.81 19.76
N GLY A 67 -18.13 1.73 19.47
CA GLY A 67 -19.58 1.70 19.60
C GLY A 67 -19.99 1.50 21.05
N SER A 68 -21.22 1.89 21.37
CA SER A 68 -21.84 1.54 22.64
C SER A 68 -22.10 0.05 22.71
N THR A 69 -21.82 -0.58 23.85
CA THR A 69 -22.20 -1.96 24.13
C THR A 69 -23.71 -2.14 24.15
N PHE A 70 -24.45 -1.10 24.52
CA PHE A 70 -25.90 -1.09 24.50
C PHE A 70 -26.46 -1.16 23.07
N ASP A 71 -25.83 -0.46 22.12
CA ASP A 71 -26.27 -0.48 20.72
C ASP A 71 -25.81 -1.73 19.98
N CYS A 72 -24.60 -2.23 20.30
CA CYS A 72 -24.04 -3.42 19.66
C CYS A 72 -24.63 -4.72 20.23
N GLY A 73 -25.13 -4.71 21.46
CA GLY A 73 -25.71 -5.86 22.15
C GLY A 73 -26.89 -6.51 21.40
N PRO A 74 -27.96 -5.76 21.09
CA PRO A 74 -29.14 -6.23 20.37
C PRO A 74 -29.02 -6.14 18.84
N CYS A 75 -27.86 -5.74 18.31
CA CYS A 75 -27.68 -5.54 16.87
C CYS A 75 -27.74 -6.88 16.10
N PRO A 76 -28.58 -7.00 15.05
CA PRO A 76 -28.68 -8.23 14.26
C PRO A 76 -27.38 -8.56 13.50
N LEU A 77 -26.54 -7.55 13.26
CA LEU A 77 -25.24 -7.70 12.60
C LEU A 77 -24.09 -7.95 13.58
N LYS A 78 -24.36 -8.15 14.87
CA LYS A 78 -23.31 -8.29 15.91
C LYS A 78 -22.34 -9.41 15.61
N GLU A 79 -22.83 -10.59 15.21
CA GLU A 79 -21.95 -11.75 14.93
C GLU A 79 -21.01 -11.48 13.74
N GLN A 80 -21.48 -10.76 12.72
CA GLN A 80 -20.67 -10.41 11.55
C GLN A 80 -19.75 -9.21 11.81
N CYS A 81 -20.23 -8.21 12.54
CA CYS A 81 -19.54 -6.94 12.77
C CYS A 81 -18.55 -7.01 13.94
N CYS A 82 -18.85 -7.81 14.97
CA CYS A 82 -18.17 -7.88 16.26
C CYS A 82 -18.09 -9.32 16.82
N PRO A 83 -17.49 -10.29 16.10
CA PRO A 83 -17.55 -11.70 16.48
C PRO A 83 -16.93 -12.00 17.85
N ASN A 84 -15.82 -11.34 18.19
CA ASN A 84 -15.02 -11.63 19.40
C ASN A 84 -14.99 -10.46 20.40
N THR A 85 -15.86 -9.45 20.23
CA THR A 85 -15.81 -8.23 21.03
C THR A 85 -17.21 -7.72 21.37
N PRO A 86 -17.42 -7.16 22.58
CA PRO A 86 -18.76 -6.73 23.01
C PRO A 86 -19.30 -5.53 22.21
N ALA A 87 -18.43 -4.75 21.56
CA ALA A 87 -18.80 -3.62 20.72
C ALA A 87 -17.77 -3.40 19.60
N ARG A 88 -18.22 -2.77 18.51
CA ARG A 88 -17.39 -2.45 17.35
C ARG A 88 -16.29 -1.46 17.73
N LYS A 89 -15.07 -1.72 17.24
CA LYS A 89 -13.93 -0.81 17.38
C LYS A 89 -13.36 -0.53 15.98
N ILE A 90 -13.17 0.74 15.65
CA ILE A 90 -12.53 1.18 14.41
C ILE A 90 -11.23 1.90 14.77
N PRO A 91 -10.06 1.34 14.42
CA PRO A 91 -8.79 2.05 14.53
C PRO A 91 -8.64 3.03 13.35
N ARG A 92 -8.53 4.33 13.65
CA ARG A 92 -8.21 5.38 12.66
C ARG A 92 -6.81 5.91 12.95
N SER A 93 -5.95 6.01 11.94
CA SER A 93 -4.64 6.64 12.14
C SER A 93 -4.78 8.16 12.29
N ILE A 94 -3.88 8.80 13.02
CA ILE A 94 -3.75 10.27 13.02
C ILE A 94 -3.45 10.82 11.61
N TYR A 95 -2.82 9.99 10.76
CA TYR A 95 -2.47 10.32 9.38
C TYR A 95 -3.54 9.86 8.38
N GLU A 96 -4.75 9.50 8.83
CA GLU A 96 -5.78 8.98 7.93
C GLU A 96 -6.22 10.01 6.89
N HIS A 97 -6.25 11.30 7.23
CA HIS A 97 -6.57 12.38 6.29
C HIS A 97 -5.59 12.38 5.09
N ALA A 98 -4.28 12.21 5.34
CA ALA A 98 -3.28 12.14 4.29
C ALA A 98 -3.47 10.90 3.41
N ARG A 99 -3.91 9.79 4.00
CA ARG A 99 -4.24 8.56 3.26
C ARG A 99 -5.50 8.74 2.41
N GLU A 100 -6.53 9.39 2.93
CA GLU A 100 -7.77 9.70 2.20
C GLU A 100 -7.48 10.58 0.98
N VAL A 101 -6.62 11.61 1.10
CA VAL A 101 -6.14 12.41 -0.05
C VAL A 101 -5.43 11.54 -1.09
N VAL A 102 -4.55 10.62 -0.66
CA VAL A 102 -3.87 9.73 -1.61
C VAL A 102 -4.86 8.76 -2.28
N ARG A 103 -5.88 8.28 -1.55
CA ARG A 103 -6.95 7.43 -2.10
C ARG A 103 -7.81 8.18 -3.10
N SER A 104 -8.13 9.45 -2.86
CA SER A 104 -8.94 10.26 -3.78
C SER A 104 -8.22 10.56 -5.10
N LEU A 105 -6.89 10.57 -5.09
CA LEU A 105 -6.07 10.72 -6.30
C LEU A 105 -6.01 9.45 -7.17
N ARG A 106 -6.56 8.33 -6.70
CA ARG A 106 -6.54 7.08 -7.46
C ARG A 106 -7.25 7.22 -8.81
N GLY A 107 -6.68 6.59 -9.84
CA GLY A 107 -7.23 6.65 -11.20
C GLY A 107 -6.86 7.94 -11.95
N THR A 108 -6.18 8.88 -11.29
CA THR A 108 -5.60 10.03 -11.99
C THR A 108 -4.28 9.65 -12.67
N PRO A 109 -3.96 10.25 -13.83
CA PRO A 109 -2.67 10.03 -14.50
C PRO A 109 -1.46 10.40 -13.62
N ALA A 110 -1.60 11.40 -12.74
CA ALA A 110 -0.56 11.77 -11.80
C ALA A 110 -0.27 10.67 -10.77
N PHE A 111 -1.32 10.02 -10.27
CA PHE A 111 -1.19 8.90 -9.34
C PHE A 111 -0.56 7.67 -10.02
N GLU A 112 -0.94 7.38 -11.27
CA GLU A 112 -0.33 6.30 -12.05
C GLU A 112 1.17 6.50 -12.27
N ARG A 113 1.59 7.70 -12.68
CA ARG A 113 3.02 8.05 -12.80
C ARG A 113 3.77 7.86 -11.49
N SER A 114 3.19 8.34 -10.38
CA SER A 114 3.76 8.15 -9.03
C SER A 114 3.84 6.66 -8.65
N ARG A 115 2.82 5.86 -8.96
CA ARG A 115 2.78 4.42 -8.71
C ARG A 115 3.84 3.68 -9.52
N GLN A 116 4.00 3.99 -10.80
CA GLN A 116 5.07 3.45 -11.65
C GLN A 116 6.45 3.79 -11.09
N GLY A 117 6.66 5.03 -10.63
CA GLY A 117 7.88 5.46 -9.96
C GLY A 117 8.20 4.65 -8.70
N ARG A 118 7.22 4.45 -7.82
CA ARG A 118 7.36 3.63 -6.60
C ARG A 118 7.71 2.18 -6.92
N LYS A 119 6.99 1.57 -7.89
CA LYS A 119 7.27 0.20 -8.35
C LYS A 119 8.71 0.03 -8.83
N ARG A 120 9.26 1.01 -9.56
CA ARG A 120 10.66 1.00 -10.01
C ARG A 120 11.63 0.90 -8.83
N ILE A 121 11.37 1.65 -7.76
CA ILE A 121 12.19 1.65 -6.54
C ILE A 121 12.00 0.35 -5.76
N GLU A 122 10.76 -0.08 -5.54
CA GLU A 122 10.44 -1.34 -4.83
C GLU A 122 11.11 -2.55 -5.50
N MET A 123 11.11 -2.59 -6.84
CA MET A 123 11.80 -3.64 -7.60
C MET A 123 13.32 -3.61 -7.43
N LEU A 124 13.93 -2.44 -7.27
CA LEU A 124 15.37 -2.34 -6.96
C LEU A 124 15.67 -2.99 -5.61
N PHE A 125 14.91 -2.65 -4.58
CA PHE A 125 15.07 -3.23 -3.24
C PHE A 125 14.74 -4.73 -3.21
N ALA A 126 13.73 -5.17 -3.95
CA ALA A 126 13.41 -6.59 -4.09
C ALA A 126 14.58 -7.37 -4.69
N HIS A 127 15.23 -6.83 -5.72
CA HIS A 127 16.43 -7.42 -6.31
C HIS A 127 17.62 -7.43 -5.34
N LEU A 128 17.87 -6.34 -4.61
CA LEU A 128 18.93 -6.31 -3.59
C LEU A 128 18.74 -7.43 -2.56
N LYS A 129 17.51 -7.58 -2.03
CA LYS A 129 17.19 -8.59 -1.03
C LYS A 129 17.22 -10.02 -1.58
N ARG A 130 16.61 -10.28 -2.76
CA ARG A 130 16.42 -11.65 -3.28
C ARG A 130 17.60 -12.17 -4.09
N ILE A 131 18.25 -11.31 -4.88
CA ILE A 131 19.33 -11.67 -5.80
C ILE A 131 20.69 -11.45 -5.15
N LEU A 132 20.96 -10.25 -4.64
CA LEU A 132 22.23 -9.94 -3.96
C LEU A 132 22.26 -10.41 -2.49
N LYS A 133 21.18 -11.03 -2.00
CA LYS A 133 21.04 -11.57 -0.64
C LYS A 133 21.34 -10.56 0.46
N MET A 134 21.08 -9.27 0.19
CA MET A 134 21.23 -8.18 1.16
C MET A 134 20.03 -8.17 2.12
N GLY A 135 19.97 -9.19 2.98
CA GLY A 135 18.91 -9.34 3.99
C GLY A 135 19.21 -8.61 5.31
N ARG A 136 20.49 -8.36 5.60
CA ARG A 136 20.98 -7.63 6.76
C ARG A 136 22.23 -6.85 6.39
N LEU A 137 22.43 -5.72 7.08
CA LEU A 137 23.68 -4.99 7.04
C LEU A 137 24.69 -5.66 7.98
N ARG A 138 25.97 -5.71 7.61
CA ARG A 138 27.05 -6.29 8.42
C ARG A 138 27.81 -5.23 9.21
N LEU A 139 27.92 -4.02 8.67
CA LEU A 139 28.56 -2.86 9.27
C LEU A 139 27.57 -2.13 10.17
N CYS A 140 28.08 -1.67 11.31
CA CYS A 140 27.29 -0.93 12.30
C CYS A 140 27.33 0.57 12.04
N GLY A 141 26.26 1.26 12.44
CA GLY A 141 26.14 2.71 12.35
C GLY A 141 25.76 3.23 10.95
N PRO A 142 25.42 4.52 10.86
CA PRO A 142 24.92 5.12 9.62
C PRO A 142 25.96 5.12 8.49
N CYS A 143 27.24 5.34 8.79
CA CYS A 143 28.31 5.30 7.80
C CYS A 143 28.48 3.89 7.22
N GLY A 144 28.51 2.87 8.07
CA GLY A 144 28.61 1.48 7.64
C GLY A 144 27.41 1.03 6.79
N ALA A 145 26.21 1.45 7.18
CA ALA A 145 25.00 1.22 6.38
C ALA A 145 25.11 1.88 5.00
N GLN A 146 25.59 3.13 4.94
CA GLN A 146 25.75 3.87 3.70
C GLN A 146 26.74 3.18 2.74
N ASP A 147 27.90 2.75 3.25
CA ASP A 147 28.92 2.09 2.45
C ASP A 147 28.41 0.77 1.84
N GLU A 148 27.72 -0.04 2.65
CA GLU A 148 27.12 -1.29 2.16
C GLU A 148 26.06 -1.06 1.10
N PHE A 149 25.18 -0.07 1.30
CA PHE A 149 24.18 0.29 0.30
C PHE A 149 24.82 0.79 -0.99
N LEU A 150 25.88 1.59 -0.89
CA LEU A 150 26.60 2.11 -2.06
C LEU A 150 27.23 0.97 -2.87
N LEU A 151 27.88 0.02 -2.20
CA LEU A 151 28.46 -1.17 -2.86
C LEU A 151 27.38 -2.05 -3.48
N ALA A 152 26.27 -2.29 -2.78
CA ALA A 152 25.17 -3.11 -3.29
C ALA A 152 24.49 -2.47 -4.51
N ALA A 153 24.27 -1.14 -4.47
CA ALA A 153 23.75 -0.38 -5.59
C ALA A 153 24.71 -0.42 -6.79
N THR A 154 26.01 -0.28 -6.55
CA THR A 154 27.06 -0.38 -7.59
C THR A 154 27.03 -1.75 -8.26
N ALA A 155 27.03 -2.84 -7.48
CA ALA A 155 26.92 -4.20 -8.01
C ALA A 155 25.63 -4.40 -8.83
N GLN A 156 24.50 -3.86 -8.36
CA GLN A 156 23.23 -3.93 -9.07
C GLN A 156 23.26 -3.17 -10.40
N ASN A 157 23.91 -2.00 -10.44
CA ASN A 157 24.08 -1.20 -11.65
C ASN A 157 24.99 -1.92 -12.66
N LEU A 158 26.11 -2.49 -12.21
CA LEU A 158 27.00 -3.30 -13.05
C LEU A 158 26.26 -4.51 -13.65
N ARG A 159 25.44 -5.20 -12.85
CA ARG A 159 24.60 -6.31 -13.34
C ARG A 159 23.59 -5.87 -14.39
N LYS A 160 23.00 -4.68 -14.26
CA LYS A 160 22.10 -4.13 -15.29
C LYS A 160 22.85 -3.79 -16.57
N LEU A 161 24.00 -3.13 -16.46
CA LEU A 161 24.85 -2.81 -17.61
C LEU A 161 25.25 -4.08 -18.36
N ALA A 162 25.70 -5.11 -17.65
CA ALA A 162 26.06 -6.39 -18.25
C ALA A 162 24.91 -6.98 -19.08
N LYS A 163 23.67 -6.95 -18.59
CA LYS A 163 22.50 -7.43 -19.34
C LYS A 163 22.19 -6.62 -20.59
N LEU A 164 22.41 -5.30 -20.55
CA LEU A 164 22.18 -4.42 -21.70
C LEU A 164 23.21 -4.67 -22.80
N VAL A 165 24.46 -4.94 -22.42
CA VAL A 165 25.55 -5.22 -23.36
C VAL A 165 25.41 -6.62 -23.99
N THR A 166 24.89 -7.61 -23.25
CA THR A 166 24.81 -9.01 -23.72
C THR A 166 23.48 -9.40 -24.35
N SER A 167 22.46 -8.54 -24.34
CA SER A 167 21.21 -8.81 -25.06
C SER A 167 21.41 -8.47 -26.55
N PRO A 168 21.35 -9.44 -27.48
CA PRO A 168 21.38 -9.13 -28.90
C PRO A 168 20.18 -8.23 -29.21
N GLY A 169 20.43 -7.10 -29.89
CA GLY A 169 19.37 -6.20 -30.33
C GLY A 169 18.31 -6.97 -31.15
N PRO A 170 17.05 -6.52 -31.15
CA PRO A 170 16.00 -7.18 -31.91
C PRO A 170 16.42 -7.31 -33.38
N GLN A 171 16.54 -8.54 -33.86
CA GLN A 171 16.85 -8.84 -35.26
C GLN A 171 15.81 -8.15 -36.14
N MET A 172 16.28 -7.27 -37.02
CA MET A 172 15.45 -6.74 -38.09
C MET A 172 15.04 -7.89 -38.99
N ILE A 173 13.78 -8.30 -38.93
CA ILE A 173 13.17 -9.11 -39.98
C ILE A 173 13.06 -8.18 -41.19
N GLN A 174 13.93 -8.41 -42.17
CA GLN A 174 13.90 -7.72 -43.45
C GLN A 174 12.92 -8.50 -44.32
N GLU A 175 11.70 -7.99 -44.44
CA GLU A 175 10.70 -8.52 -45.38
C GLU A 175 11.22 -8.31 -46.81
N ALA A 176 11.22 -9.39 -47.60
CA ALA A 176 11.58 -9.44 -49.01
C ALA A 176 10.32 -9.45 -49.87
#